data_AF-A0A373HKS9-F1
#
_entry.id   AF-A0A373HKS9-F1
#
_cell.length_a   1.000
_cell.length_b   1.000
_cell.length_c   1.000
_cell.angle_alpha   90.00
_cell.angle_beta   90.00
_cell.angle_gamma   90.00
#
_symmetry.space_group_name_H-M   'P 1'
#
loop_
_entity.id
_entity.type
_entity.pdbx_description
1 polymer ?
#
loop_
_entity_poly.entity_id
_entity_poly.type
_entity_poly.pdbx_seq_one_letter_code
_entity_poly.pdbx_strand_id
1 'polypeptide(L)'
;MKQKELQIQMEEMLDVLDSCGYSSETVRKYASAISRFINYISTNELDADGDSVEGFIEYSCSIRKYNNPKYFISHMRGALLAFIFFLENGYLRVGRSSNNPKISGGLATHINNLLDDEFSKNLS
;
A
#
# COMPACT_ATOMS: atom_id res chain seq x y z
N MET A 1 12.67 0.17 10.67
CA MET A 1 12.03 1.50 10.94
C MET A 1 11.34 1.48 12.29
N LYS A 2 11.16 2.63 12.96
CA LYS A 2 10.41 2.68 14.23
C LYS A 2 8.90 2.69 13.97
N GLN A 3 8.08 2.16 14.90
CA GLN A 3 6.61 2.10 14.76
C GLN A 3 5.96 3.43 14.34
N LYS A 4 6.40 4.54 14.96
CA LYS A 4 5.89 5.89 14.64
C LYS A 4 6.18 6.30 13.19
N GLU A 5 7.32 5.90 12.66
CA GLU A 5 7.71 6.18 11.28
C GLU A 5 6.85 5.39 10.29
N LEU A 6 6.57 4.12 10.60
CA LEU A 6 5.65 3.30 9.82
C LEU A 6 4.22 3.85 9.82
N GLN A 7 3.76 4.45 10.93
CA GLN A 7 2.46 5.10 11.01
C GLN A 7 2.38 6.34 10.11
N ILE A 8 3.43 7.17 10.09
CA ILE A 8 3.52 8.32 9.18
C ILE A 8 3.48 7.85 7.72
N GLN A 9 4.27 6.83 7.37
CA GLN A 9 4.27 6.28 6.01
C GLN A 9 2.92 5.65 5.61
N MET A 10 2.20 5.07 6.57
CA MET A 10 0.83 4.59 6.33
C MET A 10 -0.09 5.78 6.00
N GLU A 11 -0.05 6.87 6.76
CA GLU A 11 -0.86 8.07 6.49
C GLU A 11 -0.56 8.65 5.10
N GLU A 12 0.71 8.79 4.74
CA GLU A 12 1.13 9.24 3.41
C GLU A 12 0.61 8.34 2.28
N MET A 13 0.69 7.01 2.45
CA MET A 13 0.14 6.06 1.48
C MET A 13 -1.39 6.19 1.35
N LEU A 14 -2.11 6.44 2.45
CA LEU A 14 -3.57 6.57 2.43
C LEU A 14 -4.01 7.85 1.71
N ASP A 15 -3.32 8.96 1.93
CA ASP A 15 -3.54 10.22 1.20
C ASP A 15 -3.28 10.03 -0.30
N VAL A 16 -2.24 9.28 -0.64
CA VAL A 16 -1.94 8.89 -2.02
C VAL A 16 -3.10 8.08 -2.62
N LEU A 17 -3.61 7.07 -1.93
CA LEU A 17 -4.75 6.27 -2.42
C LEU A 17 -5.99 7.13 -2.64
N ASP A 18 -6.30 8.04 -1.71
CA ASP A 18 -7.44 8.96 -1.83
C ASP A 18 -7.29 9.88 -3.06
N SER A 19 -6.12 10.48 -3.24
CA SER A 19 -5.81 11.35 -4.40
C SER A 19 -5.91 10.62 -5.75
N CYS A 20 -5.70 9.30 -5.74
CA CYS A 20 -5.77 8.44 -6.93
C CYS A 20 -7.20 7.94 -7.22
N GLY A 21 -8.20 8.38 -6.44
CA GLY A 21 -9.61 8.09 -6.67
C GLY A 21 -10.05 6.71 -6.18
N TYR A 22 -9.32 6.11 -5.24
CA TYR A 22 -9.82 4.95 -4.51
C TYR A 22 -11.02 5.35 -3.65
N SER A 23 -11.98 4.44 -3.48
CA SER A 23 -13.13 4.74 -2.62
C SER A 23 -12.73 4.86 -1.16
N SER A 24 -13.41 5.71 -0.40
CA SER A 24 -13.17 5.87 1.05
C SER A 24 -13.38 4.56 1.83
N GLU A 25 -14.16 3.62 1.30
CA GLU A 25 -14.25 2.26 1.85
C GLU A 25 -12.95 1.47 1.64
N THR A 26 -12.35 1.56 0.46
CA THR A 26 -11.07 0.91 0.15
C THR A 26 -9.94 1.50 0.98
N VAL A 27 -9.85 2.83 1.08
CA VAL A 27 -8.86 3.52 1.92
C VAL A 27 -8.98 3.07 3.38
N ARG A 28 -10.20 3.02 3.94
CA ARG A 28 -10.44 2.51 5.30
C ARG A 28 -10.01 1.05 5.49
N LYS A 29 -10.24 0.20 4.50
CA LYS A 29 -9.80 -1.21 4.54
C LYS A 29 -8.28 -1.31 4.56
N TYR A 30 -7.58 -0.54 3.73
CA TYR A 30 -6.12 -0.46 3.73
C TYR A 30 -5.59 0.03 5.08
N ALA A 31 -6.14 1.13 5.60
CA ALA A 31 -5.76 1.68 6.91
C ALA A 31 -5.90 0.63 8.03
N SER A 32 -7.01 -0.11 8.05
CA SER A 32 -7.24 -1.16 9.05
C SER A 32 -6.25 -2.32 8.92
N ALA A 33 -5.95 -2.76 7.70
CA ALA A 33 -5.01 -3.86 7.46
C ALA A 33 -3.59 -3.46 7.87
N ILE A 34 -3.12 -2.31 7.40
CA ILE A 34 -1.75 -1.81 7.63
C ILE A 34 -1.54 -1.51 9.11
N SER A 35 -2.50 -0.86 9.79
CA SER A 35 -2.39 -0.57 11.22
C SER A 35 -2.21 -1.84 12.07
N ARG A 36 -2.96 -2.90 11.76
CA ARG A 36 -2.85 -4.19 12.47
C ARG A 36 -1.51 -4.88 12.19
N PHE A 37 -1.01 -4.77 10.96
CA PHE A 37 0.29 -5.28 10.57
C PHE A 37 1.43 -4.54 11.29
N ILE A 38 1.41 -3.20 11.31
CA ILE A 38 2.39 -2.38 12.04
C ILE A 38 2.45 -2.78 13.51
N ASN A 39 1.28 -2.97 14.15
CA ASN A 39 1.23 -3.41 15.53
C ASN A 39 1.84 -4.81 15.72
N TYR A 40 1.55 -5.75 14.80
CA TYR A 40 2.12 -7.09 14.82
C TYR A 40 3.64 -7.07 14.71
N ILE A 41 4.22 -6.40 13.70
CA ILE A 41 5.68 -6.37 13.54
C ILE A 41 6.37 -5.60 14.67
N SER A 42 5.74 -4.53 15.19
CA SER A 42 6.30 -3.78 16.32
C SER A 42 6.31 -4.62 17.61
N THR A 43 5.28 -5.43 17.84
CA THR A 43 5.19 -6.30 19.02
C THR A 43 6.20 -7.45 18.98
N ASN A 44 6.49 -7.94 17.77
CA ASN A 44 7.36 -9.10 17.57
C ASN A 44 8.79 -8.71 17.13
N GLU A 45 9.12 -7.41 17.13
CA GLU A 45 10.42 -6.88 16.70
C GLU A 45 10.84 -7.35 15.29
N LEU A 46 9.88 -7.39 14.36
CA LEU A 46 10.07 -7.82 12.98
C LEU A 46 10.27 -6.63 12.04
N ASP A 47 10.91 -6.90 10.90
CA ASP A 47 11.07 -5.94 9.83
C ASP A 47 9.77 -5.73 9.04
N ALA A 48 9.67 -4.59 8.35
CA ALA A 48 8.54 -4.30 7.47
C ALA A 48 8.84 -4.81 6.06
N ASP A 49 8.72 -6.12 5.87
CA ASP A 49 9.03 -6.81 4.62
C ASP A 49 7.97 -7.86 4.22
N GLY A 50 8.17 -8.48 3.06
CA GLY A 50 7.28 -9.50 2.52
C GLY A 50 7.14 -10.74 3.40
N ASP A 51 8.22 -11.17 4.06
CA ASP A 51 8.20 -12.35 4.93
C ASP A 51 7.34 -12.10 6.18
N SER A 52 7.45 -10.91 6.76
CA SER A 52 6.62 -10.48 7.89
C SER A 52 5.15 -10.34 7.51
N VAL A 53 4.84 -9.95 6.26
CA VAL A 53 3.46 -9.95 5.73
C VAL A 53 2.87 -11.35 5.73
N GLU A 54 3.60 -12.34 5.23
CA GLU A 54 3.13 -13.73 5.21
C GLU A 54 2.96 -14.27 6.64
N GLY A 55 3.93 -14.03 7.52
CA GLY A 55 3.84 -14.41 8.93
C GLY A 55 2.63 -13.78 9.64
N PHE A 56 2.32 -12.52 9.36
CA PHE A 56 1.14 -11.85 9.91
C PHE A 56 -0.19 -12.44 9.40
N ILE A 57 -0.25 -12.81 8.11
CA ILE A 57 -1.44 -13.44 7.52
C ILE A 57 -1.66 -14.83 8.13
N GLU A 58 -0.61 -15.63 8.28
CA GLU A 58 -0.66 -16.94 8.92
C GLU A 58 -1.11 -16.82 10.39
N TYR A 59 -0.49 -15.91 11.15
CA TYR A 59 -0.90 -15.58 12.52
C TYR A 59 -2.38 -15.17 12.58
N SER A 60 -2.81 -14.28 11.68
CA SER A 60 -4.20 -13.81 11.64
C SER A 60 -5.20 -14.95 11.39
N CYS A 61 -4.83 -15.93 10.57
CA CYS A 61 -5.65 -17.10 10.26
C CYS A 61 -5.66 -18.14 11.39
N SER A 62 -4.58 -18.24 12.19
CA SER A 62 -4.52 -19.19 13.30
C SER A 62 -5.37 -18.74 14.50
N ILE A 63 -5.47 -17.43 14.76
CA ILE A 63 -6.21 -16.88 15.91
C ILE A 63 -7.71 -16.65 15.65
N ARG A 64 -8.15 -16.66 14.39
CA ARG A 64 -9.55 -16.36 14.04
C ARG A 64 -10.05 -17.22 12.90
N LYS A 65 -11.22 -17.82 13.09
CA LYS A 65 -11.97 -18.46 12.00
C LYS A 65 -12.65 -17.39 11.14
N TYR A 66 -12.26 -17.32 9.88
CA TYR A 66 -12.92 -16.49 8.88
C TYR A 66 -13.90 -17.33 8.06
N ASN A 67 -15.10 -16.79 7.80
CA ASN A 67 -16.10 -17.45 6.95
C ASN A 67 -15.60 -17.61 5.51
N ASN A 68 -14.75 -16.69 5.04
CA ASN A 68 -14.09 -16.76 3.74
C ASN A 68 -12.58 -16.41 3.88
N PRO A 69 -11.75 -17.38 4.28
CA PRO A 69 -10.33 -17.15 4.54
C PRO A 69 -9.58 -16.78 3.26
N LYS A 70 -9.94 -17.34 2.10
CA LYS A 70 -9.30 -17.02 0.81
C LYS A 70 -9.48 -15.54 0.44
N TYR A 71 -10.69 -15.01 0.59
CA TYR A 71 -10.96 -13.60 0.34
C TYR A 71 -10.22 -12.69 1.32
N PHE A 72 -10.24 -13.03 2.62
CA PHE A 72 -9.49 -12.31 3.64
C PHE A 72 -7.98 -12.27 3.34
N ILE A 73 -7.37 -13.43 3.08
CA ILE A 73 -5.94 -13.56 2.76
C ILE A 73 -5.59 -12.70 1.55
N SER A 74 -6.34 -12.84 0.45
CA SER A 74 -6.10 -12.07 -0.77
C SER A 74 -6.16 -10.56 -0.52
N HIS A 75 -7.17 -10.10 0.22
CA HIS A 75 -7.36 -8.68 0.51
C HIS A 75 -6.26 -8.12 1.42
N MET A 76 -5.91 -8.83 2.49
CA MET A 76 -4.83 -8.44 3.39
C MET A 76 -3.50 -8.41 2.66
N ARG A 77 -3.17 -9.49 1.93
CA ARG A 77 -1.92 -9.59 1.17
C ARG A 77 -1.77 -8.45 0.18
N GLY A 78 -2.84 -8.12 -0.57
CA GLY A 78 -2.81 -7.02 -1.52
C GLY A 78 -2.52 -5.66 -0.88
N ALA A 79 -3.22 -5.32 0.22
CA ALA A 79 -3.00 -4.06 0.92
C ALA A 79 -1.61 -3.96 1.55
N LEU A 80 -1.13 -5.06 2.16
CA LEU A 80 0.14 -5.08 2.85
C LEU A 80 1.34 -5.09 1.90
N LEU A 81 1.30 -5.87 0.83
CA LEU A 81 2.36 -5.83 -0.19
C LEU A 81 2.40 -4.47 -0.91
N ALA A 82 1.25 -3.81 -1.10
CA ALA A 82 1.24 -2.44 -1.61
C ALA A 82 1.93 -1.46 -0.63
N PHE A 83 1.75 -1.65 0.67
CA PHE A 83 2.44 -0.86 1.69
C PHE A 83 3.95 -1.15 1.73
N ILE A 84 4.37 -2.42 1.68
CA ILE A 84 5.81 -2.76 1.57
C ILE A 84 6.43 -2.12 0.33
N PHE A 85 5.77 -2.24 -0.82
CA PHE A 85 6.22 -1.60 -2.04
C PHE A 85 6.34 -0.08 -1.89
N PHE A 86 5.36 0.56 -1.23
CA PHE A 86 5.39 2.00 -0.95
C PHE A 86 6.58 2.39 -0.07
N LEU A 87 6.87 1.62 0.99
CA LEU A 87 8.03 1.87 1.86
C LEU A 87 9.36 1.77 1.10
N GLU A 88 9.47 0.79 0.22
CA GLU A 88 10.70 0.55 -0.56
C GLU A 88 10.93 1.59 -1.66
N ASN A 89 9.84 2.10 -2.27
CA ASN A 89 9.93 2.85 -3.52
C ASN A 89 9.45 4.31 -3.39
N GLY A 90 8.71 4.64 -2.34
CA GLY A 90 8.10 5.95 -2.14
C GLY A 90 6.92 6.26 -3.07
N TYR A 91 6.38 5.24 -3.77
CA TYR A 91 5.20 5.40 -4.64
C TYR A 91 4.33 4.14 -4.73
N LEU A 92 3.10 4.29 -5.23
CA LEU A 92 2.20 3.16 -5.51
C LEU A 92 2.06 2.88 -7.01
N ARG A 93 1.88 1.60 -7.36
CA ARG A 93 1.41 1.19 -8.68
C ARG A 93 -0.12 1.23 -8.69
N VAL A 94 -0.68 2.33 -9.18
CA VAL A 94 -2.14 2.48 -9.27
C VAL A 94 -2.68 1.66 -10.42
N GLY A 95 -3.38 0.57 -10.09
CA GLY A 95 -4.03 -0.31 -11.06
C GLY A 95 -5.39 0.22 -11.49
N ARG A 96 -5.43 1.10 -12.49
CA ARG A 96 -6.48 1.07 -13.52
C ARG A 96 -5.81 1.22 -14.87
N SER A 97 -6.13 0.32 -15.80
CA SER A 97 -5.91 0.49 -17.23
C SER A 97 -6.77 1.65 -17.75
N SER A 98 -6.47 2.87 -17.34
CA SER A 98 -6.63 4.03 -18.21
C SER A 98 -5.26 4.31 -18.80
N ASN A 99 -5.18 4.72 -20.06
CA ASN A 99 -3.95 4.91 -20.84
C ASN A 99 -2.87 5.85 -20.23
N ASN A 100 -3.03 6.31 -18.98
CA ASN A 100 -2.10 7.16 -18.25
C ASN A 100 -1.79 6.51 -16.89
N PRO A 101 -0.63 5.83 -16.71
CA PRO A 101 -0.16 5.45 -15.39
C PRO A 101 0.05 6.71 -14.54
N LYS A 102 -0.56 6.77 -13.35
CA LYS A 102 -0.30 7.84 -12.38
C LYS A 102 0.61 7.32 -11.27
N ILE A 103 1.77 7.96 -11.12
CA ILE A 103 2.68 7.73 -10.01
C ILE A 103 2.32 8.72 -8.91
N SER A 104 2.33 8.30 -7.65
CA SER A 104 1.88 9.10 -6.50
C SER A 104 2.80 8.86 -5.29
N GLY A 105 3.13 9.91 -4.53
CA GLY A 105 4.21 9.92 -3.52
C GLY A 105 5.03 11.23 -3.54
N GLY A 106 6.03 11.38 -2.66
CA GLY A 106 6.78 12.64 -2.51
C GLY A 106 7.52 13.14 -3.77
N LEU A 107 7.90 12.23 -4.68
CA LEU A 107 8.51 12.54 -5.98
C LEU A 107 7.51 12.57 -7.15
N ALA A 108 6.23 12.29 -6.88
CA ALA A 108 5.23 12.07 -7.92
C ALA A 108 4.95 13.29 -8.78
N THR A 109 4.94 14.49 -8.21
CA THR A 109 4.69 15.71 -8.98
C THR A 109 5.77 15.90 -10.06
N HIS A 110 7.03 15.62 -9.74
CA HIS A 110 8.13 15.77 -10.69
C HIS A 110 8.08 14.70 -11.78
N ILE A 111 7.78 13.45 -11.41
CA ILE A 111 7.69 12.33 -12.34
C ILE A 111 6.46 12.46 -13.25
N ASN A 112 5.29 12.86 -12.72
CA ASN A 112 4.09 13.05 -13.52
C ASN A 112 4.27 14.19 -14.53
N ASN A 113 4.90 15.31 -14.13
CA ASN A 113 5.22 16.38 -15.07
C ASN A 113 6.18 15.92 -16.19
N LEU A 114 7.17 15.09 -15.86
CA LEU A 114 8.11 14.55 -16.83
C LEU A 114 7.44 13.60 -17.84
N LEU A 115 6.53 12.74 -17.35
CA LEU A 115 5.74 11.83 -18.18
C LEU A 115 4.80 12.61 -19.10
N ASP A 116 4.08 13.61 -18.58
CA ASP A 116 3.17 14.44 -19.38
C ASP A 116 3.91 15.20 -20.50
N ASP A 117 5.13 15.68 -20.23
CA ASP A 117 6.01 16.32 -21.22
C ASP A 117 6.50 15.36 -22.31
N GLU A 118 6.88 14.12 -21.96
CA GLU A 118 7.30 13.11 -22.93
C GLU A 118 6.16 12.57 -23.78
N PHE A 119 4.97 12.36 -23.20
CA PHE A 119 3.79 11.93 -23.96
C PHE A 119 3.32 13.03 -24.93
N SER A 120 3.43 14.30 -24.54
CA SER A 120 3.09 15.43 -25.42
C SER A 120 4.03 15.55 -26.62
N LYS A 121 5.31 15.16 -26.49
CA LYS A 121 6.30 15.19 -27.57
C LYS A 121 6.16 14.05 -28.58
N ASN A 122 5.56 12.92 -28.19
CA ASN A 122 5.36 11.76 -29.07
C ASN A 122 4.06 11.83 -29.90
N LEU A 123 3.27 12.89 -29.73
CA LEU A 123 2.03 13.15 -30.48
C LEU A 123 2.14 14.32 -31.47
N SER A 124 3.33 14.89 -31.66
CA SER A 124 3.66 15.93 -32.66
C SER A 124 4.58 15.37 -33.74
#